data_AF-A0A9X9PTL9-F1
#
_entry.id   AF-A0A9X9PTL9-F1
#
_cell.length_a   1.000
_cell.length_b   1.000
_cell.length_c   1.000
_cell.angle_alpha   90.00
_cell.angle_beta   90.00
_cell.angle_gamma   90.00
#
_symmetry.space_group_name_H-M   'P 1'
#
loop_
_entity.id
_entity.type
_entity.pdbx_description
1 polymer ?
#
loop_
_entity_poly.entity_id
_entity_poly.type
_entity_poly.pdbx_seq_one_letter_code
_entity_poly.pdbx_strand_id
1 'polypeptide(L)'
;MDFMLRYMYNQESVDWVGDYNEPLTGFSWRGGSERETTGIQIWSEVFLINKPDGKKVAVLLMDTQGTFDSQSTLRDSATVFALSTMISSIQVYNLSQNVQEDDLQHLQLFTEYGRLAMEEIFLKPFQSLIFLVRDWSFPYEFSYGAEGGSKFLEKRLKVSGNQHEELQNVRKHIHSCFTKISCFLLPHPGLKVATNPNFDGKLKEIDDEFIKNLKILIPWLLSPESLDIKEINGNKITCRGLVEYFKAYIKIYQGEELPHPKSMLQATAEANNLAAVATAKDTYNKKMEEICGGDKPFLAPNDLQAKHLELKEESVKLFRGVKKMGGEEFSRRYLQQLESEIDELYIQYIKHNDSKNIFHAARTPATLFVVIFITYVIAGVTGFIGLDIIASLCNMIMGLTLITLCTWAYIRYSGEYRELGAVIDQVAAALWDQVTLGFIQALQCSSNPQTSVSSSFSCAEVRIY
;
A
#
# COMPACT_ATOMS: atom_id res chain seq x y z
N MET A 1 16.55 23.88 24.38
CA MET A 1 17.28 24.61 23.33
C MET A 1 18.08 25.78 23.89
N ASP A 2 17.51 26.65 24.73
CA ASP A 2 18.23 27.87 25.18
C ASP A 2 19.50 27.64 26.01
N PHE A 3 19.55 26.59 26.83
CA PHE A 3 20.82 26.19 27.47
C PHE A 3 21.87 25.71 26.47
N MET A 4 21.46 25.19 25.32
CA MET A 4 22.39 24.89 24.21
C MET A 4 22.92 26.19 23.60
N LEU A 5 22.09 27.24 23.47
CA LEU A 5 22.55 28.56 23.02
C LEU A 5 23.62 29.13 23.97
N ARG A 6 23.38 29.11 25.29
CA ARG A 6 24.40 29.53 26.28
C ARG A 6 25.71 28.78 26.08
N TYR A 7 25.66 27.46 25.90
CA TYR A 7 26.87 26.69 25.60
C TYR A 7 27.54 27.16 24.30
N MET A 8 26.79 27.26 23.19
CA MET A 8 27.35 27.64 21.88
C MET A 8 28.00 29.05 21.88
N TYR A 9 27.45 30.00 22.64
CA TYR A 9 28.04 31.34 22.80
C TYR A 9 29.24 31.38 23.76
N ASN A 10 29.30 30.48 24.74
CA ASN A 10 30.26 30.54 25.84
C ASN A 10 31.12 29.27 25.98
N GLN A 11 31.37 28.51 24.91
CA GLN A 11 32.05 27.20 24.95
C GLN A 11 33.43 27.22 25.63
N GLU A 12 34.16 28.34 25.52
CA GLU A 12 35.49 28.51 26.12
C GLU A 12 35.44 28.81 27.63
N SER A 13 34.28 29.17 28.15
CA SER A 13 34.08 29.43 29.58
C SER A 13 33.80 28.14 30.35
N VAL A 14 34.47 27.97 31.48
CA VAL A 14 34.17 26.88 32.43
C VAL A 14 32.74 26.99 32.97
N ASP A 15 32.24 28.22 33.09
CA ASP A 15 30.90 28.55 33.58
C ASP A 15 29.96 28.98 32.44
N TRP A 16 30.03 28.29 31.31
CA TRP A 16 29.17 28.52 30.13
C TRP A 16 27.66 28.45 30.44
N VAL A 17 27.28 27.80 31.56
CA VAL A 17 25.89 27.63 31.98
C VAL A 17 25.19 28.97 32.27
N GLY A 18 25.98 30.04 32.50
CA GLY A 18 25.50 31.41 32.73
C GLY A 18 25.45 31.79 34.21
N ASP A 19 25.17 33.07 34.48
CA ASP A 19 25.04 33.56 35.84
C ASP A 19 23.77 33.03 36.53
N TYR A 20 23.84 32.78 37.83
CA TYR A 20 22.74 32.14 38.57
C TYR A 20 21.50 33.02 38.73
N ASN A 21 21.64 34.34 38.57
CA ASN A 21 20.56 35.31 38.56
C ASN A 21 20.13 35.75 37.16
N GLU A 22 20.79 35.26 36.11
CA GLU A 22 20.47 35.62 34.73
C GLU A 22 19.26 34.83 34.19
N PRO A 23 18.20 35.52 33.71
CA PRO A 23 17.06 34.87 33.05
C PRO A 23 17.46 34.07 31.81
N LEU A 24 16.72 33.01 31.50
CA LEU A 24 16.96 32.21 30.29
C LEU A 24 16.26 32.85 29.09
N THR A 25 17.03 33.15 28.05
CA THR A 25 16.53 33.78 26.82
C THR A 25 17.02 33.01 25.59
N GLY A 26 16.29 33.13 24.48
CA GLY A 26 16.54 32.38 23.26
C GLY A 26 15.26 32.15 22.46
N PHE A 27 14.94 30.88 22.21
CA PHE A 27 13.64 30.48 21.67
C PHE A 27 12.52 30.80 22.68
N SER A 28 11.33 31.11 22.20
CA SER A 28 10.20 31.39 23.11
C SER A 28 9.84 30.14 23.90
N TRP A 29 9.80 30.23 25.23
CA TRP A 29 9.34 29.17 26.10
C TRP A 29 8.49 29.77 27.22
N ARG A 30 7.46 29.03 27.66
CA ARG A 30 6.65 29.39 28.82
C ARG A 30 6.00 28.16 29.44
N GLY A 31 5.52 28.31 30.67
CA GLY A 31 4.59 27.36 31.26
C GLY A 31 3.17 27.47 30.69
N GLY A 32 2.30 26.56 31.12
CA GLY A 32 0.90 26.48 30.69
C GLY A 32 0.61 25.20 29.89
N SER A 33 -0.68 24.90 29.73
CA SER A 33 -1.15 23.69 29.01
C SER A 33 -1.21 23.85 27.49
N GLU A 34 -1.22 25.10 27.01
CA GLU A 34 -1.25 25.41 25.57
C GLU A 34 0.16 25.43 24.99
N ARG A 35 0.31 24.96 23.76
CA ARG A 35 1.58 24.99 23.02
C ARG A 35 2.11 26.40 22.83
N GLU A 36 3.43 26.51 22.64
CA GLU A 36 4.13 27.77 22.35
C GLU A 36 4.80 27.73 20.97
N THR A 37 5.78 26.85 20.76
CA THR A 37 6.45 26.70 19.46
C THR A 37 5.49 26.12 18.41
N THR A 38 5.43 26.76 17.24
CA THR A 38 4.67 26.29 16.07
C THR A 38 5.61 26.05 14.88
N GLY A 39 5.43 24.93 14.19
CA GLY A 39 6.28 24.50 13.08
C GLY A 39 7.73 24.21 13.50
N ILE A 40 8.68 24.73 12.72
CA ILE A 40 10.12 24.56 12.93
C ILE A 40 10.76 25.94 12.94
N GLN A 41 11.48 26.25 14.02
CA GLN A 41 12.24 27.49 14.18
C GLN A 41 13.73 27.14 14.20
N ILE A 42 14.55 28.01 13.61
CA ILE A 42 16.00 27.89 13.65
C ILE A 42 16.60 29.14 14.28
N TRP A 43 17.72 28.98 14.98
CA TRP A 43 18.43 30.14 15.50
C TRP A 43 19.02 30.95 14.34
N SER A 44 18.92 32.28 14.43
CA SER A 44 19.33 33.18 13.35
C SER A 44 20.83 33.20 13.11
N GLU A 45 21.63 32.96 14.15
CA GLU A 45 23.08 32.89 14.08
C GLU A 45 23.55 31.45 13.87
N VAL A 46 24.39 31.25 12.85
CA VAL A 46 25.04 29.96 12.57
C VAL A 46 26.42 29.94 13.22
N PHE A 47 26.64 29.02 14.15
CA PHE A 47 27.90 28.94 14.88
C PHE A 47 28.96 28.21 14.07
N LEU A 48 30.17 28.77 14.01
CA LEU A 48 31.30 28.16 13.30
C LEU A 48 32.27 27.53 14.28
N ILE A 49 32.31 26.20 14.34
CA ILE A 49 33.10 25.44 15.32
C ILE A 49 34.26 24.73 14.62
N ASN A 50 35.45 24.79 15.21
CA ASN A 50 36.60 24.01 14.74
C ASN A 50 36.56 22.63 15.38
N LYS A 51 36.45 21.58 14.57
CA LYS A 51 36.59 20.20 15.02
C LYS A 51 38.06 19.87 15.31
N PRO A 52 38.33 18.83 16.12
CA PRO A 52 39.71 18.39 16.40
C PRO A 52 40.50 17.96 15.16
N ASP A 53 39.81 17.56 14.08
CA ASP A 53 40.42 17.21 12.80
C ASP A 53 40.82 18.44 11.95
N GLY A 54 40.70 19.64 12.52
CA GLY A 54 41.04 20.92 11.88
C GLY A 54 39.96 21.46 10.95
N LYS A 55 38.82 20.76 10.78
CA LYS A 55 37.73 21.25 9.93
C LYS A 55 36.84 22.23 10.66
N LYS A 56 36.52 23.33 9.98
CA LYS A 56 35.52 24.29 10.45
C LYS A 56 34.14 23.86 9.97
N VAL A 57 33.21 23.62 10.90
CA VAL A 57 31.84 23.18 10.62
C VAL A 57 30.84 24.25 11.06
N ALA A 58 29.71 24.31 10.36
CA ALA A 58 28.60 25.18 10.70
C ALA A 58 27.56 24.40 11.52
N VAL A 59 27.18 24.93 12.68
CA VAL A 59 26.20 24.34 13.59
C VAL A 59 24.92 25.15 13.54
N LEU A 60 23.82 24.47 13.22
CA LEU A 60 22.47 25.01 13.22
C LEU A 60 21.69 24.42 14.38
N LEU A 61 21.03 25.27 15.16
CA LEU A 61 20.10 24.84 16.19
C LEU A 61 18.66 25.01 15.68
N MET A 62 17.86 23.97 15.85
CA MET A 62 16.49 23.87 15.35
C MET A 62 15.57 23.47 16.49
N ASP A 63 14.60 24.32 16.80
CA ASP A 63 13.52 24.04 17.74
C ASP A 63 12.25 23.66 16.96
N THR A 64 11.53 22.67 17.47
CA THR A 64 10.38 22.09 16.77
C THR A 64 9.16 22.09 17.67
N GLN A 65 7.99 22.30 17.07
CA GLN A 65 6.72 22.11 17.75
C GLN A 65 6.61 20.70 18.36
N GLY A 66 6.06 20.64 19.58
CA GLY A 66 5.76 19.37 20.25
C GLY A 66 4.70 18.57 19.49
N THR A 67 4.91 17.27 19.34
CA THR A 67 3.92 16.38 18.72
C THR A 67 2.71 16.19 19.63
N PHE A 68 1.53 15.97 19.05
CA PHE A 68 0.27 15.66 19.76
C PHE A 68 -0.33 16.79 20.60
N ASP A 69 -0.21 18.05 20.16
CA ASP A 69 -1.01 19.12 20.73
C ASP A 69 -2.50 19.05 20.30
N SER A 70 -3.38 19.74 21.01
CA SER A 70 -4.83 19.70 20.82
C SER A 70 -5.34 20.35 19.52
N GLN A 71 -4.49 21.09 18.82
CA GLN A 71 -4.84 21.88 17.64
C GLN A 71 -4.19 21.35 16.35
N SER A 72 -3.28 20.36 16.44
CA SER A 72 -2.59 19.76 15.29
C SER A 72 -3.18 18.44 14.88
N THR A 73 -3.21 18.19 13.58
CA THR A 73 -3.50 16.85 13.06
C THR A 73 -2.29 15.92 13.24
N LEU A 74 -2.52 14.61 13.09
CA LEU A 74 -1.42 13.64 13.04
C LEU A 74 -0.49 13.90 11.85
N ARG A 75 -1.03 14.38 10.72
CA ARG A 75 -0.23 14.78 9.54
C ARG A 75 0.71 15.93 9.88
N ASP A 76 0.23 16.94 10.59
CA ASP A 76 1.05 18.10 10.96
C ASP A 76 2.20 17.68 11.88
N SER A 77 1.89 16.90 12.93
CA SER A 77 2.88 16.37 13.87
C SER A 77 3.91 15.49 13.18
N ALA A 78 3.46 14.57 12.31
CA ALA A 78 4.34 13.69 11.55
C ALA A 78 5.22 14.45 10.56
N THR A 79 4.70 15.50 9.92
CA THR A 79 5.44 16.31 8.95
C THR A 79 6.54 17.10 9.65
N VAL A 80 6.23 17.76 10.77
CA VAL A 80 7.24 18.48 11.57
C VAL A 80 8.35 17.55 12.04
N PHE A 81 7.98 16.38 12.60
CA PHE A 81 8.96 15.41 13.10
C PHE A 81 9.80 14.79 11.98
N ALA A 82 9.18 14.43 10.86
CA ALA A 82 9.88 13.83 9.73
C ALA A 82 10.84 14.83 9.10
N LEU A 83 10.41 16.09 8.87
CA LEU A 83 11.28 17.16 8.38
C LEU A 83 12.43 17.43 9.34
N SER A 84 12.17 17.53 10.64
CA SER A 84 13.23 17.78 11.61
C SER A 84 14.27 16.65 11.60
N THR A 85 13.82 15.40 11.53
CA THR A 85 14.69 14.21 11.51
C THR A 85 15.49 14.09 10.21
N MET A 86 14.88 14.40 9.07
CA MET A 86 15.56 14.37 7.77
C MET A 86 16.62 15.46 7.64
N ILE A 87 16.41 16.62 8.27
CA ILE A 87 17.31 17.77 8.19
C ILE A 87 18.42 17.70 9.25
N SER A 88 18.11 17.22 10.46
CA SER A 88 19.08 17.12 11.56
C SER A 88 20.11 16.00 11.34
N SER A 89 21.34 16.21 11.81
CA SER A 89 22.32 15.12 11.98
C SER A 89 22.22 14.49 13.37
N ILE A 90 21.79 15.27 14.36
CA ILE A 90 21.52 14.84 15.73
C ILE A 90 20.08 15.20 16.05
N GLN A 91 19.23 14.19 16.20
CA GLN A 91 17.84 14.34 16.62
C GLN A 91 17.73 14.03 18.11
N VAL A 92 17.31 15.01 18.91
CA VAL A 92 17.01 14.81 20.34
C VAL A 92 15.52 14.54 20.49
N TYR A 93 15.17 13.28 20.74
CA TYR A 93 13.81 12.86 21.04
C TYR A 93 13.54 13.06 22.54
N ASN A 94 12.90 14.18 22.86
CA ASN A 94 12.62 14.61 24.22
C ASN A 94 11.32 13.97 24.74
N LEU A 95 11.46 13.07 25.71
CA LEU A 95 10.39 12.28 26.31
C LEU A 95 10.19 12.63 27.78
N SER A 96 8.98 12.43 28.29
CA SER A 96 8.65 12.67 29.69
C SER A 96 8.66 11.37 30.49
N GLN A 97 9.43 11.35 31.57
CA GLN A 97 9.55 10.30 32.60
C GLN A 97 10.08 8.94 32.15
N ASN A 98 9.62 8.40 31.02
CA ASN A 98 9.96 7.05 30.57
C ASN A 98 9.98 6.94 29.04
N VAL A 99 10.35 5.76 28.53
CA VAL A 99 10.19 5.38 27.13
C VAL A 99 9.09 4.31 27.07
N GLN A 100 7.93 4.71 26.59
CA GLN A 100 6.74 3.87 26.44
C GLN A 100 6.68 3.24 25.04
N GLU A 101 5.79 2.27 24.82
CA GLU A 101 5.72 1.57 23.52
C GLU A 101 5.07 2.44 22.44
N ASP A 102 4.12 3.28 22.81
CA ASP A 102 3.54 4.30 21.94
C ASP A 102 4.57 5.34 21.50
N ASP A 103 5.52 5.73 22.36
CA ASP A 103 6.65 6.58 21.95
C ASP A 103 7.47 5.95 20.80
N LEU A 104 7.67 4.63 20.86
CA LEU A 104 8.40 3.88 19.83
C LEU A 104 7.58 3.69 18.57
N GLN A 105 6.27 3.44 18.68
CA GLN A 105 5.36 3.36 17.54
C GLN A 105 5.22 4.70 16.82
N HIS A 106 5.13 5.82 17.55
CA HIS A 106 5.14 7.16 16.97
C HIS A 106 6.45 7.45 16.26
N LEU A 107 7.58 7.13 16.89
CA LEU A 107 8.89 7.26 16.26
C LEU A 107 8.99 6.41 14.97
N GLN A 108 8.48 5.17 14.98
CA GLN A 108 8.41 4.33 13.78
C GLN A 108 7.57 4.99 12.69
N LEU A 109 6.37 5.47 13.02
CA LEU A 109 5.48 6.13 12.05
C LEU A 109 6.16 7.35 11.41
N PHE A 110 6.77 8.21 12.21
CA PHE A 110 7.39 9.43 11.70
C PHE A 110 8.66 9.16 10.90
N THR A 111 9.45 8.17 11.30
CA THR A 111 10.67 7.78 10.56
C THR A 111 10.34 7.07 9.25
N GLU A 112 9.29 6.25 9.19
CA GLU A 112 8.82 5.66 7.95
C GLU A 112 8.26 6.74 7.01
N TYR A 113 7.51 7.71 7.55
CA TYR A 113 7.03 8.85 6.78
C TYR A 113 8.16 9.74 6.23
N GLY A 114 9.26 9.88 6.99
CA GLY A 114 10.51 10.47 6.50
C GLY A 114 11.15 9.66 5.38
N ARG A 115 11.27 8.34 5.58
CA ARG A 115 11.91 7.42 4.63
C ARG A 115 11.18 7.38 3.28
N LEU A 116 9.86 7.43 3.25
CA LEU A 116 9.07 7.47 2.01
C LEU A 116 9.35 8.72 1.16
N ALA A 117 9.78 9.82 1.78
CA ALA A 117 10.15 11.06 1.09
C ALA A 117 11.61 11.06 0.60
N MET A 118 12.39 10.03 0.96
CA MET A 118 13.80 9.89 0.61
C MET A 118 13.99 8.86 -0.51
N GLU A 119 15.08 8.99 -1.26
CA GLU A 119 15.45 8.03 -2.31
C GLU A 119 15.75 6.64 -1.72
N GLU A 120 15.45 5.57 -2.47
CA GLU A 120 15.77 4.21 -2.05
C GLU A 120 17.29 3.98 -1.99
N ILE A 121 17.83 3.73 -0.79
CA ILE A 121 19.27 3.56 -0.57
C ILE A 121 19.52 2.36 0.34
N PHE A 122 20.68 1.71 0.15
CA PHE A 122 21.17 0.61 0.99
C PHE A 122 21.75 1.07 2.34
N LEU A 123 21.91 2.38 2.55
CA LEU A 123 22.45 2.97 3.77
C LEU A 123 21.31 3.34 4.72
N LYS A 124 21.62 3.43 6.02
CA LYS A 124 20.65 3.95 6.99
C LYS A 124 20.32 5.41 6.68
N PRO A 125 19.04 5.81 6.70
CA PRO A 125 18.61 7.14 6.27
C PRO A 125 19.02 8.26 7.22
N PHE A 126 19.15 7.97 8.52
CA PHE A 126 19.42 8.97 9.56
C PHE A 126 20.67 8.65 10.36
N GLN A 127 21.22 9.68 10.99
CA GLN A 127 22.48 9.60 11.73
C GLN A 127 22.25 9.30 13.22
N SER A 128 22.28 10.34 14.06
CA SER A 128 22.27 10.20 15.52
C SER A 128 20.89 10.49 16.10
N LEU A 129 20.30 9.52 16.81
CA LEU A 129 19.09 9.67 17.61
C LEU A 129 19.41 9.59 19.11
N ILE A 130 18.88 10.54 19.88
CA ILE A 130 19.10 10.64 21.31
C ILE A 130 17.77 10.64 22.04
N PHE A 131 17.50 9.60 22.81
CA PHE A 131 16.39 9.55 23.76
C PHE A 131 16.74 10.36 25.00
N LEU A 132 16.23 11.58 25.08
CA LEU A 132 16.36 12.42 26.27
C LEU A 132 15.14 12.21 27.16
N VAL A 133 15.28 11.43 28.24
CA VAL A 133 14.20 11.17 29.18
C VAL A 133 14.25 12.22 30.28
N ARG A 134 13.26 13.11 30.28
CA ARG A 134 13.07 14.15 31.30
C ARG A 134 12.45 13.56 32.54
N ASP A 135 12.67 14.19 33.69
CA ASP A 135 12.00 13.86 34.95
C ASP A 135 12.15 12.37 35.34
N TRP A 136 13.30 11.78 35.01
CA TRP A 136 13.60 10.41 35.37
C TRP A 136 13.57 10.24 36.89
N SER A 137 12.79 9.28 37.37
CA SER A 137 12.46 9.15 38.81
C SER A 137 13.09 7.93 39.47
N PHE A 138 13.90 7.15 38.73
CA PHE A 138 14.46 5.87 39.20
C PHE A 138 16.00 5.83 39.13
N PRO A 139 16.72 6.82 39.68
CA PRO A 139 18.20 6.87 39.62
C PRO A 139 18.87 5.68 40.35
N TYR A 140 18.15 5.02 41.24
CA TYR A 140 18.60 3.83 41.97
C TYR A 140 18.56 2.54 41.12
N GLU A 141 17.78 2.49 40.03
CA GLU A 141 17.79 1.38 39.06
C GLU A 141 18.76 1.70 37.91
N PHE A 142 18.61 2.89 37.32
CA PHE A 142 19.51 3.40 36.28
C PHE A 142 19.89 4.83 36.62
N SER A 143 21.19 5.06 36.85
CA SER A 143 21.71 6.37 37.24
C SER A 143 21.43 7.45 36.21
N TYR A 144 21.39 8.71 36.66
CA TYR A 144 21.29 9.85 35.75
C TYR A 144 22.48 9.90 34.78
N GLY A 145 22.26 10.53 33.63
CA GLY A 145 23.25 10.71 32.59
C GLY A 145 23.23 9.66 31.48
N ALA A 146 24.27 9.68 30.65
CA ALA A 146 24.38 8.82 29.47
C ALA A 146 24.66 7.35 29.81
N GLU A 147 25.40 7.05 30.89
CA GLU A 147 25.75 5.67 31.24
C GLU A 147 24.51 4.86 31.66
N GLY A 148 23.72 5.40 32.59
CA GLY A 148 22.46 4.78 33.00
C GLY A 148 21.45 4.76 31.85
N GLY A 149 21.39 5.82 31.05
CA GLY A 149 20.58 5.89 29.84
C GLY A 149 20.91 4.79 28.82
N SER A 150 22.20 4.52 28.58
CA SER A 150 22.62 3.45 27.67
C SER A 150 22.13 2.09 28.14
N LYS A 151 22.31 1.75 29.43
CA LYS A 151 21.85 0.46 30.00
C LYS A 151 20.33 0.34 29.97
N PHE A 152 19.63 1.42 30.29
CA PHE A 152 18.17 1.49 30.24
C PHE A 152 17.65 1.29 28.81
N LEU A 153 18.21 2.00 27.84
CA LEU A 153 17.76 1.93 26.45
C LEU A 153 18.10 0.60 25.80
N GLU A 154 19.27 0.01 26.10
CA GLU A 154 19.64 -1.33 25.63
C GLU A 154 18.60 -2.36 26.08
N LYS A 155 18.15 -2.30 27.33
CA LYS A 155 17.05 -3.15 27.84
C LYS A 155 15.74 -2.89 27.10
N ARG A 156 15.39 -1.63 26.81
CA ARG A 156 14.14 -1.24 26.15
C ARG A 156 14.07 -1.63 24.66
N LEU A 157 15.18 -1.47 23.94
CA LEU A 157 15.28 -1.75 22.51
C LEU A 157 15.85 -3.14 22.19
N LYS A 158 16.05 -4.00 23.20
CA LYS A 158 16.49 -5.38 23.00
C LYS A 158 15.44 -6.16 22.22
N VAL A 159 15.86 -6.70 21.08
CA VAL A 159 15.07 -7.65 20.28
C VAL A 159 15.35 -9.06 20.81
N SER A 160 14.29 -9.76 21.22
CA SER A 160 14.35 -11.14 21.70
C SER A 160 13.38 -12.02 20.94
N GLY A 161 13.77 -13.26 20.64
CA GLY A 161 12.92 -14.22 19.92
C GLY A 161 11.61 -14.57 20.65
N ASN A 162 11.57 -14.33 21.97
CA ASN A 162 10.38 -14.59 22.80
C ASN A 162 9.38 -13.41 22.81
N GLN A 163 9.73 -12.27 22.21
CA GLN A 163 8.83 -11.12 22.11
C GLN A 163 7.81 -11.33 20.98
N HIS A 164 6.62 -10.74 21.14
CA HIS A 164 5.65 -10.67 20.04
C HIS A 164 6.25 -9.99 18.81
N GLU A 165 5.87 -10.43 17.61
CA GLU A 165 6.46 -9.97 16.35
C GLU A 165 6.34 -8.44 16.17
N GLU A 166 5.20 -7.87 16.56
CA GLU A 166 4.95 -6.43 16.53
C GLU A 166 6.02 -5.63 17.30
N LEU A 167 6.34 -6.07 18.52
CA LEU A 167 7.37 -5.44 19.37
C LEU A 167 8.77 -5.56 18.76
N GLN A 168 9.05 -6.71 18.13
CA GLN A 168 10.33 -6.92 17.44
C GLN A 168 10.45 -5.99 16.23
N ASN A 169 9.37 -5.85 15.45
CA ASN A 169 9.36 -5.07 14.22
C ASN A 169 9.59 -3.58 14.48
N VAL A 170 8.93 -3.00 15.50
CA VAL A 170 9.15 -1.61 15.94
C VAL A 170 10.65 -1.38 16.27
N ARG A 171 11.24 -2.27 17.06
CA ARG A 171 12.65 -2.16 17.48
C ARG A 171 13.63 -2.34 16.33
N LYS A 172 13.41 -3.35 15.47
CA LYS A 172 14.22 -3.59 14.26
C LYS A 172 14.19 -2.39 13.33
N HIS A 173 13.02 -1.76 13.17
CA HIS A 173 12.84 -0.57 12.35
C HIS A 173 13.63 0.63 12.89
N ILE A 174 13.56 0.91 14.18
CA ILE A 174 14.35 2.00 14.78
C ILE A 174 15.85 1.76 14.57
N HIS A 175 16.32 0.52 14.78
CA HIS A 175 17.71 0.14 14.54
C HIS A 175 18.12 0.24 13.06
N SER A 176 17.22 0.03 12.09
CA SER A 176 17.53 0.20 10.67
C SER A 176 17.54 1.65 10.22
N CYS A 177 16.85 2.55 10.93
CA CYS A 177 16.74 3.96 10.58
C CYS A 177 17.96 4.80 10.96
N PHE A 178 18.58 4.56 12.12
CA PHE A 178 19.63 5.43 12.68
C PHE A 178 21.00 4.73 12.76
N THR A 179 22.07 5.45 12.41
CA THR A 179 23.45 4.94 12.56
C THR A 179 23.87 4.84 14.02
N LYS A 180 23.49 5.82 14.85
CA LYS A 180 23.79 5.87 16.27
C LYS A 180 22.52 6.15 17.06
N ILE A 181 22.29 5.35 18.10
CA ILE A 181 21.19 5.54 19.04
C ILE A 181 21.78 5.64 20.43
N SER A 182 21.39 6.64 21.20
CA SER A 182 21.86 6.87 22.56
C SER A 182 20.72 7.36 23.45
N CYS A 183 20.92 7.33 24.76
CA CYS A 183 19.93 7.80 25.73
C CYS A 183 20.61 8.54 26.87
N PHE A 184 19.95 9.59 27.36
CA PHE A 184 20.36 10.36 28.51
C PHE A 184 19.18 10.50 29.48
N LEU A 185 19.39 10.13 30.74
CA LEU A 185 18.37 10.23 31.80
C LEU A 185 18.60 11.52 32.58
N LEU A 186 17.64 12.45 32.53
CA LEU A 186 17.73 13.75 33.18
C LEU A 186 16.81 13.80 34.42
N PRO A 187 17.27 14.36 35.56
CA PRO A 187 16.42 14.52 36.74
C PRO A 187 15.24 15.45 36.48
N HIS A 188 14.31 15.50 37.44
CA HIS A 188 13.32 16.57 37.50
C HIS A 188 14.00 17.91 37.86
N PRO A 189 13.65 19.05 37.22
CA PRO A 189 14.32 20.34 37.45
C PRO A 189 13.90 21.06 38.75
N GLY A 190 13.00 20.46 39.52
CA GLY A 190 12.43 21.01 40.74
C GLY A 190 11.01 21.54 40.55
N LEU A 191 10.20 21.48 41.61
CA LEU A 191 8.78 21.88 41.55
C LEU A 191 8.59 23.37 41.20
N LYS A 192 9.55 24.24 41.57
CA LYS A 192 9.51 25.66 41.22
C LYS A 192 9.51 25.86 39.71
N VAL A 193 10.39 25.17 39.00
CA VAL A 193 10.46 25.20 37.52
C VAL A 193 9.16 24.73 36.89
N ALA A 194 8.56 23.66 37.44
CA ALA A 194 7.37 23.05 36.87
C ALA A 194 6.07 23.82 37.12
N THR A 195 5.95 24.54 38.26
CA THR A 195 4.66 25.06 38.74
C THR A 195 4.61 26.55 38.98
N ASN A 196 5.76 27.23 39.11
CA ASN A 196 5.78 28.66 39.40
C ASN A 196 5.57 29.47 38.11
N PRO A 197 4.47 30.25 37.99
CA PRO A 197 4.23 31.05 36.79
C PRO A 197 5.24 32.19 36.61
N ASN A 198 5.97 32.57 37.66
CA ASN A 198 6.96 33.65 37.62
C ASN A 198 8.39 33.14 37.34
N PHE A 199 8.56 31.84 37.11
CA PHE A 199 9.88 31.28 36.81
C PHE A 199 10.35 31.77 35.43
N ASP A 200 11.54 32.37 35.40
CA ASP A 200 12.15 33.00 34.22
C ASP A 200 13.47 32.34 33.79
N GLY A 201 13.73 31.11 34.27
CA GLY A 201 14.89 30.32 33.83
C GLY A 201 16.16 30.51 34.66
N LYS A 202 16.13 31.33 35.72
CA LYS A 202 17.28 31.55 36.60
C LYS A 202 17.75 30.26 37.27
N LEU A 203 19.05 29.98 37.20
CA LEU A 203 19.64 28.74 37.71
C LEU A 203 19.45 28.57 39.23
N LYS A 204 19.44 29.65 40.01
CA LYS A 204 19.22 29.57 41.48
C LYS A 204 17.89 28.95 41.89
N GLU A 205 16.93 28.85 40.97
CA GLU A 205 15.60 28.30 41.21
C GLU A 205 15.43 26.87 40.65
N ILE A 206 16.50 26.32 40.07
CA ILE A 206 16.55 24.99 39.48
C ILE A 206 17.31 24.05 40.43
N ASP A 207 16.85 22.81 40.56
CA ASP A 207 17.51 21.82 41.42
C ASP A 207 18.98 21.57 41.00
N ASP A 208 19.89 21.54 41.97
CA ASP A 208 21.34 21.43 41.72
C ASP A 208 21.72 20.14 40.97
N GLU A 209 21.03 19.04 41.25
CA GLU A 209 21.26 17.77 40.57
C GLU A 209 20.86 17.83 39.08
N PHE A 210 19.82 18.60 38.76
CA PHE A 210 19.46 18.89 37.38
C PHE A 210 20.55 19.72 36.69
N ILE A 211 21.01 20.81 37.32
CA ILE A 211 22.09 21.65 36.76
C ILE A 211 23.35 20.83 36.53
N LYS A 212 23.73 19.97 37.47
CA LYS A 212 24.88 19.07 37.35
C LYS A 212 24.77 18.17 36.11
N ASN A 213 23.63 17.51 35.92
CA ASN A 213 23.43 16.65 34.76
C ASN A 213 23.28 17.44 33.46
N LEU A 214 22.70 18.64 33.49
CA LEU A 214 22.64 19.56 32.36
C LEU A 214 24.04 19.97 31.89
N LYS A 215 24.95 20.28 32.84
CA LYS A 215 26.36 20.60 32.55
C LYS A 215 27.11 19.45 31.87
N ILE A 216 26.62 18.21 32.00
CA ILE A 216 27.16 17.03 31.31
C ILE A 216 26.46 16.82 29.96
N LEU A 217 25.13 16.95 29.92
CA LEU A 217 24.31 16.73 28.74
C LEU A 217 24.72 17.62 27.57
N ILE A 218 24.82 18.94 27.79
CA ILE A 218 24.99 19.89 26.68
C ILE A 218 26.36 19.73 25.99
N PRO A 219 27.50 19.62 26.70
CA PRO A 219 28.77 19.32 26.05
C PRO A 219 28.79 17.92 25.42
N TRP A 220 28.14 16.92 26.03
CA TRP A 220 28.04 15.59 25.43
C TRP A 220 27.35 15.62 24.05
N LEU A 221 26.36 16.51 23.88
CA LEU A 221 25.67 16.75 22.60
C LEU A 221 26.48 17.60 21.61
N LEU A 222 27.12 18.67 22.09
CA LEU A 222 27.57 19.78 21.24
C LEU A 222 29.08 20.04 21.27
N SER A 223 29.87 19.23 21.99
CA SER A 223 31.33 19.38 21.96
C SER A 223 31.86 19.22 20.53
N PRO A 224 32.98 19.87 20.19
CA PRO A 224 33.56 19.76 18.85
C PRO A 224 33.81 18.32 18.38
N GLU A 225 34.10 17.38 19.29
CA GLU A 225 34.21 15.95 18.96
C GLU A 225 32.86 15.36 18.55
N SER A 226 31.81 15.62 19.33
CA SER A 226 30.46 15.02 19.19
C SER A 226 29.65 15.55 18.01
N LEU A 227 30.03 16.67 17.40
CA LEU A 227 29.30 17.26 16.27
C LEU A 227 29.38 16.40 15.00
N ASP A 228 28.34 15.60 14.76
CA ASP A 228 28.16 14.83 13.53
C ASP A 228 27.80 15.76 12.35
N ILE A 229 28.63 15.77 11.30
CA ILE A 229 28.35 16.52 10.07
C ILE A 229 27.16 15.85 9.36
N LYS A 230 26.18 16.64 8.91
CA LYS A 230 25.02 16.10 8.20
C LYS A 230 25.44 15.35 6.94
N GLU A 231 24.98 14.11 6.83
CA GLU A 231 25.15 13.28 5.64
C GLU A 231 23.78 12.88 5.08
N ILE A 232 23.64 12.97 3.75
CA ILE A 232 22.49 12.45 3.00
C ILE A 232 23.08 11.63 1.85
N ASN A 233 22.64 10.38 1.74
CA ASN A 233 23.13 9.41 0.74
C ASN A 233 24.65 9.22 0.79
N GLY A 234 25.25 9.27 1.98
CA GLY A 234 26.70 9.17 2.20
C GLY A 234 27.50 10.43 1.82
N ASN A 235 26.82 11.49 1.36
CA ASN A 235 27.47 12.76 1.01
C ASN A 235 27.32 13.78 2.14
N LYS A 236 28.42 14.44 2.49
CA LYS A 236 28.43 15.52 3.48
C LYS A 236 27.74 16.76 2.94
N ILE A 237 26.83 17.32 3.72
CA ILE A 237 25.95 18.41 3.31
C ILE A 237 26.48 19.75 3.84
N THR A 238 26.56 20.73 2.95
CA THR A 238 26.87 22.13 3.29
C THR A 238 25.59 22.89 3.64
N CYS A 239 25.68 24.07 4.28
CA CYS A 239 24.50 24.90 4.57
C CYS A 239 23.68 25.21 3.30
N ARG A 240 24.35 25.50 2.17
CA ARG A 240 23.67 25.71 0.88
C ARG A 240 22.91 24.47 0.43
N GLY A 241 23.54 23.30 0.50
CA GLY A 241 22.89 22.04 0.14
C GLY A 241 21.71 21.72 1.04
N LEU A 242 21.82 21.99 2.35
CA LEU A 242 20.76 21.74 3.32
C LEU A 242 19.48 22.52 3.00
N VAL A 243 19.61 23.77 2.55
CA VAL A 243 18.48 24.60 2.11
C VAL A 243 17.77 23.99 0.90
N GLU A 244 18.50 23.44 -0.06
CA GLU A 244 17.90 22.80 -1.24
C GLU A 244 17.15 21.51 -0.86
N TYR A 245 17.72 20.68 0.03
CA TYR A 245 17.01 19.52 0.59
C TYR A 245 15.75 19.94 1.35
N PHE A 246 15.82 21.00 2.17
CA PHE A 246 14.65 21.49 2.89
C PHE A 246 13.51 21.90 1.95
N LYS A 247 13.84 22.62 0.85
CA LYS A 247 12.86 23.00 -0.19
C LYS A 247 12.31 21.79 -0.95
N ALA A 248 13.12 20.77 -1.19
CA ALA A 248 12.67 19.56 -1.86
C ALA A 248 11.70 18.76 -0.97
N TYR A 249 12.09 18.49 0.28
CA TYR A 249 11.26 17.73 1.21
C TYR A 249 9.94 18.41 1.54
N ILE A 250 9.92 19.75 1.72
CA ILE A 250 8.65 20.45 1.98
C ILE A 250 7.69 20.36 0.79
N LYS A 251 8.21 20.37 -0.45
CA LYS A 251 7.37 20.21 -1.65
C LYS A 251 6.72 18.84 -1.71
N ILE A 252 7.44 17.78 -1.32
CA ILE A 252 6.89 16.42 -1.27
C ILE A 252 5.74 16.36 -0.27
N TYR A 253 5.90 16.94 0.93
CA TYR A 253 4.84 16.95 1.95
C TYR A 253 3.66 17.88 1.66
N GLN A 254 3.86 18.89 0.82
CA GLN A 254 2.78 19.74 0.30
C GLN A 254 1.95 19.03 -0.78
N GLY A 255 2.53 18.01 -1.44
CA GLY A 255 1.82 17.16 -2.39
C GLY A 255 0.89 16.15 -1.71
N GLU A 256 0.18 15.39 -2.54
CA GLU A 256 -0.67 14.26 -2.15
C GLU A 256 -0.04 12.91 -2.59
N GLU A 257 1.26 12.92 -2.92
CA GLU A 257 2.01 11.75 -3.38
C GLU A 257 2.30 10.77 -2.24
N LEU A 258 2.46 11.26 -1.01
CA LEU A 258 2.73 10.44 0.16
C LEU A 258 1.43 10.00 0.85
N PRO A 259 1.35 8.75 1.35
CA PRO A 259 0.19 8.30 2.10
C PRO A 259 0.03 9.10 3.38
N HIS A 260 -1.16 9.65 3.62
CA HIS A 260 -1.41 10.46 4.81
C HIS A 260 -1.32 9.61 6.09
N PRO A 261 -0.55 10.04 7.11
CA PRO A 261 -0.57 9.42 8.42
C PRO A 261 -1.99 9.47 9.00
N LYS A 262 -2.54 8.30 9.31
CA LYS A 262 -3.90 8.15 9.88
C LYS A 262 -3.80 7.63 11.30
N SER A 263 -4.81 7.94 12.12
CA SER A 263 -4.92 7.33 13.44
C SER A 263 -5.05 5.81 13.33
N MET A 264 -4.60 5.08 14.34
CA MET A 264 -4.67 3.61 14.35
C MET A 264 -6.11 3.10 14.11
N LEU A 265 -7.11 3.73 14.71
CA LEU A 265 -8.52 3.39 14.52
C LEU A 265 -8.95 3.60 13.07
N GLN A 266 -8.57 4.73 12.46
CA GLN A 266 -8.94 5.04 11.09
C GLN A 266 -8.23 4.09 10.11
N ALA A 267 -6.93 3.86 10.25
CA ALA A 267 -6.18 2.94 9.39
C ALA A 267 -6.76 1.51 9.47
N THR A 268 -7.08 1.03 10.67
CA THR A 268 -7.67 -0.30 10.87
C THR A 268 -9.08 -0.38 10.29
N ALA A 269 -9.90 0.65 10.49
CA ALA A 269 -11.24 0.74 9.90
C ALA A 269 -11.19 0.70 8.36
N GLU A 270 -10.25 1.42 7.74
CA GLU A 270 -10.06 1.38 6.28
C GLU A 270 -9.60 0.02 5.80
N ALA A 271 -8.59 -0.58 6.44
CA ALA A 271 -8.09 -1.91 6.08
C ALA A 271 -9.18 -2.99 6.20
N ASN A 272 -9.96 -2.97 7.29
CA ASN A 272 -11.08 -3.90 7.48
C ASN A 272 -12.14 -3.73 6.38
N ASN A 273 -12.48 -2.49 6.04
CA ASN A 273 -13.47 -2.22 4.99
C ASN A 273 -12.96 -2.62 3.61
N LEU A 274 -11.73 -2.28 3.24
CA LEU A 274 -11.13 -2.68 1.96
C LEU A 274 -11.05 -4.20 1.80
N ALA A 275 -10.63 -4.91 2.86
CA ALA A 275 -10.61 -6.38 2.86
C ALA A 275 -12.02 -6.97 2.69
N ALA A 276 -13.03 -6.37 3.33
CA ALA A 276 -14.41 -6.80 3.19
C ALA A 276 -14.96 -6.52 1.78
N VAL A 277 -14.64 -5.36 1.17
CA VAL A 277 -15.00 -5.05 -0.22
C VAL A 277 -14.39 -6.08 -1.17
N ALA A 278 -13.09 -6.35 -1.06
CA ALA A 278 -12.40 -7.33 -1.89
C ALA A 278 -13.04 -8.72 -1.76
N THR A 279 -13.28 -9.18 -0.53
CA THR A 279 -13.89 -10.50 -0.27
C THR A 279 -15.31 -10.60 -0.85
N ALA A 280 -16.13 -9.56 -0.68
CA ALA A 280 -17.49 -9.54 -1.21
C ALA A 280 -17.52 -9.50 -2.74
N LYS A 281 -16.66 -8.67 -3.35
CA LYS A 281 -16.51 -8.58 -4.80
C LYS A 281 -16.02 -9.89 -5.40
N ASP A 282 -15.02 -10.53 -4.80
CA ASP A 282 -14.50 -11.82 -5.25
C ASP A 282 -15.56 -12.92 -5.15
N THR A 283 -16.41 -12.87 -4.11
CA THR A 283 -17.53 -13.81 -3.95
C THR A 283 -18.56 -13.62 -5.06
N TYR A 284 -18.95 -12.37 -5.36
CA TYR A 284 -19.81 -12.06 -6.50
C TYR A 284 -19.22 -12.59 -7.81
N ASN A 285 -17.95 -12.29 -8.06
CA ASN A 285 -17.25 -12.66 -9.29
C ASN A 285 -17.21 -14.18 -9.48
N LYS A 286 -16.81 -14.94 -8.45
CA LYS A 286 -16.78 -16.41 -8.49
C LYS A 286 -18.15 -17.00 -8.81
N LYS A 287 -19.21 -16.51 -8.17
CA LYS A 287 -20.57 -17.01 -8.41
C LYS A 287 -21.10 -16.63 -9.79
N MET A 288 -20.75 -15.45 -10.30
CA MET A 288 -21.11 -15.05 -11.67
C MET A 288 -20.39 -15.90 -12.72
N GLU A 289 -19.10 -16.24 -12.52
CA GLU A 289 -18.38 -17.19 -13.37
C GLU A 289 -19.04 -18.57 -13.40
N GLU A 290 -19.52 -19.09 -12.28
CA GLU A 290 -20.22 -20.38 -12.22
C GLU A 290 -21.52 -20.40 -13.04
N ILE A 291 -22.15 -19.24 -13.21
CA ILE A 291 -23.43 -19.07 -13.91
C ILE A 291 -23.23 -18.76 -15.40
N CYS A 292 -22.34 -17.82 -15.72
CA CYS A 292 -22.19 -17.28 -17.06
C CYS A 292 -20.73 -17.14 -17.53
N GLY A 293 -19.78 -17.80 -16.87
CA GLY A 293 -18.36 -17.87 -17.28
C GLY A 293 -18.17 -18.59 -18.62
N GLY A 294 -16.96 -18.57 -19.18
CA GLY A 294 -16.70 -18.95 -20.58
C GLY A 294 -17.15 -20.37 -20.99
N ASP A 295 -17.15 -21.32 -20.05
CA ASP A 295 -17.57 -22.71 -20.23
C ASP A 295 -19.09 -22.94 -20.02
N LYS A 296 -19.83 -21.90 -19.62
CA LYS A 296 -21.27 -21.97 -19.35
C LYS A 296 -22.11 -21.58 -20.55
N PRO A 297 -23.30 -22.19 -20.75
CA PRO A 297 -24.19 -21.85 -21.84
C PRO A 297 -24.69 -20.40 -21.76
N PHE A 298 -25.23 -19.90 -22.88
CA PHE A 298 -25.90 -18.60 -22.92
C PHE A 298 -27.11 -18.58 -21.97
N LEU A 299 -27.24 -17.49 -21.23
CA LEU A 299 -28.37 -17.20 -20.34
C LEU A 299 -29.22 -16.07 -20.90
N ALA A 300 -30.55 -16.17 -20.79
CA ALA A 300 -31.43 -15.09 -21.22
C ALA A 300 -31.18 -13.83 -20.37
N PRO A 301 -31.25 -12.61 -20.95
CA PRO A 301 -30.94 -11.38 -20.23
C PRO A 301 -31.73 -11.18 -18.93
N ASN A 302 -33.01 -11.55 -18.93
CA ASN A 302 -33.88 -11.45 -17.74
C ASN A 302 -33.41 -12.39 -16.61
N ASP A 303 -33.03 -13.62 -16.96
CA ASP A 303 -32.55 -14.62 -15.99
C ASP A 303 -31.17 -14.23 -15.45
N LEU A 304 -30.30 -13.72 -16.33
CA LEU A 304 -28.99 -13.18 -15.95
C LEU A 304 -29.12 -11.99 -15.00
N GLN A 305 -30.06 -11.08 -15.27
CA GLN A 305 -30.34 -9.93 -14.39
C GLN A 305 -30.89 -10.38 -13.03
N ALA A 306 -31.82 -11.34 -13.01
CA ALA A 306 -32.34 -11.88 -11.76
C ALA A 306 -31.22 -12.51 -10.91
N LYS A 307 -30.31 -13.28 -11.53
CA LYS A 307 -29.15 -13.85 -10.86
C LYS A 307 -28.14 -12.81 -10.38
N HIS A 308 -27.88 -11.78 -11.18
CA HIS A 308 -27.05 -10.66 -10.76
C HIS A 308 -27.60 -9.99 -9.49
N LEU A 309 -28.89 -9.66 -9.44
CA LEU A 309 -29.51 -9.01 -8.28
C LEU A 309 -29.44 -9.89 -7.02
N GLU A 310 -29.69 -11.19 -7.16
CA GLU A 310 -29.56 -12.18 -6.08
C GLU A 310 -28.14 -12.21 -5.51
N LEU A 311 -27.14 -12.34 -6.39
CA LEU A 311 -25.72 -12.43 -6.00
C LEU A 311 -25.16 -11.11 -5.47
N LYS A 312 -25.62 -9.97 -6.01
CA LYS A 312 -25.28 -8.63 -5.51
C LYS A 312 -25.77 -8.47 -4.08
N GLU A 313 -27.03 -8.79 -3.81
CA GLU A 313 -27.60 -8.70 -2.46
C GLU A 313 -26.89 -9.64 -1.48
N GLU A 314 -26.52 -10.84 -1.91
CA GLU A 314 -25.73 -11.76 -1.07
C GLU A 314 -24.36 -11.18 -0.73
N SER A 315 -23.69 -10.57 -1.70
CA SER A 315 -22.37 -9.96 -1.51
C SER A 315 -22.44 -8.72 -0.62
N VAL A 316 -23.51 -7.93 -0.74
CA VAL A 316 -23.81 -6.81 0.16
C VAL A 316 -24.08 -7.30 1.58
N LYS A 317 -24.85 -8.38 1.76
CA LYS A 317 -25.08 -9.00 3.07
C LYS A 317 -23.79 -9.53 3.67
N LEU A 318 -22.93 -10.17 2.87
CA LEU A 318 -21.61 -10.63 3.31
C LEU A 318 -20.78 -9.45 3.81
N PHE A 319 -20.68 -8.37 3.02
CA PHE A 319 -19.97 -7.16 3.42
C PHE A 319 -20.49 -6.57 4.74
N ARG A 320 -21.82 -6.45 4.90
CA ARG A 320 -22.44 -5.93 6.13
C ARG A 320 -22.20 -6.85 7.33
N GLY A 321 -22.20 -8.16 7.12
CA GLY A 321 -21.98 -9.18 8.17
C GLY A 321 -20.56 -9.22 8.73
N VAL A 322 -19.56 -8.70 8.00
CA VAL A 322 -18.18 -8.59 8.51
C VAL A 322 -18.13 -7.53 9.62
N LYS A 323 -17.62 -7.92 10.80
CA LYS A 323 -17.34 -6.97 11.90
C LYS A 323 -16.15 -6.08 11.52
N LYS A 324 -16.35 -4.76 11.52
CA LYS A 324 -15.37 -3.76 11.07
C LYS A 324 -15.25 -2.64 12.10
N MET A 325 -14.07 -2.07 12.27
CA MET A 325 -13.88 -0.85 13.07
C MET A 325 -14.45 0.39 12.35
N GLY A 326 -14.79 1.44 13.08
CA GLY A 326 -15.30 2.72 12.53
C GLY A 326 -16.82 2.83 12.39
N GLY A 327 -17.57 1.74 12.61
CA GLY A 327 -19.04 1.75 12.57
C GLY A 327 -19.64 1.75 11.15
N GLU A 328 -20.97 1.76 11.08
CA GLU A 328 -21.70 1.68 9.80
C GLU A 328 -21.55 2.94 8.96
N GLU A 329 -21.51 4.13 9.59
CA GLU A 329 -21.34 5.40 8.86
C GLU A 329 -20.03 5.45 8.08
N PHE A 330 -18.93 4.99 8.69
CA PHE A 330 -17.64 4.87 8.02
C PHE A 330 -17.65 3.82 6.90
N SER A 331 -18.39 2.73 7.11
CA SER A 331 -18.52 1.63 6.15
C SER A 331 -19.39 1.99 4.94
N ARG A 332 -20.24 3.03 5.05
CA ARG A 332 -21.19 3.43 3.98
C ARG A 332 -20.49 3.77 2.66
N ARG A 333 -19.35 4.48 2.70
CA ARG A 333 -18.60 4.83 1.49
C ARG A 333 -18.06 3.59 0.76
N TYR A 334 -17.62 2.59 1.52
CA TYR A 334 -17.09 1.33 0.99
C TYR A 334 -18.19 0.42 0.47
N LEU A 335 -19.36 0.46 1.10
CA LEU A 335 -20.55 -0.24 0.58
C LEU A 335 -20.96 0.33 -0.79
N GLN A 336 -21.02 1.66 -0.91
CA GLN A 336 -21.33 2.31 -2.20
C GLN A 336 -20.29 1.97 -3.27
N GLN A 337 -19.01 1.96 -2.89
CA GLN A 337 -17.93 1.53 -3.78
C GLN A 337 -18.12 0.07 -4.24
N LEU A 338 -18.40 -0.86 -3.31
CA LEU A 338 -18.66 -2.26 -3.63
C LEU A 338 -19.83 -2.43 -4.60
N GLU A 339 -20.94 -1.74 -4.35
CA GLU A 339 -22.13 -1.80 -5.23
C GLU A 339 -21.81 -1.30 -6.64
N SER A 340 -21.06 -0.19 -6.75
CA SER A 340 -20.61 0.36 -8.04
C SER A 340 -19.68 -0.61 -8.78
N GLU A 341 -18.69 -1.18 -8.09
CA GLU A 341 -17.74 -2.12 -8.70
C GLU A 341 -18.43 -3.43 -9.15
N ILE A 342 -19.45 -3.88 -8.41
CA ILE A 342 -20.28 -5.04 -8.80
C ILE A 342 -21.09 -4.71 -10.07
N ASP A 343 -21.66 -3.51 -10.16
CA ASP A 343 -22.43 -3.08 -11.33
C ASP A 343 -21.55 -2.96 -12.58
N GLU A 344 -20.30 -2.49 -12.41
CA GLU A 344 -19.31 -2.47 -13.49
C GLU A 344 -18.94 -3.88 -13.97
N LEU A 345 -18.71 -4.82 -13.05
CA LEU A 345 -18.48 -6.23 -13.40
C LEU A 345 -19.69 -6.84 -14.10
N TYR A 346 -20.90 -6.51 -13.66
CA TYR A 346 -22.12 -6.99 -14.30
C TYR A 346 -22.22 -6.57 -15.77
N ILE A 347 -21.85 -5.33 -16.11
CA ILE A 347 -21.80 -4.86 -17.50
C ILE A 347 -20.83 -5.71 -18.34
N GLN A 348 -19.71 -6.15 -17.75
CA GLN A 348 -18.77 -7.05 -18.43
C GLN A 348 -19.39 -8.43 -18.66
N TYR A 349 -20.09 -8.98 -17.66
CA TYR A 349 -20.80 -10.25 -17.79
C TYR A 349 -21.92 -10.22 -18.83
N ILE A 350 -22.65 -9.11 -18.95
CA ILE A 350 -23.65 -8.95 -20.03
C ILE A 350 -22.97 -9.09 -21.40
N LYS A 351 -21.90 -8.32 -21.64
CA LYS A 351 -21.16 -8.37 -22.92
C LYS A 351 -20.60 -9.77 -23.19
N HIS A 352 -20.06 -10.42 -22.16
CA HIS A 352 -19.53 -11.77 -22.29
C HIS A 352 -20.62 -12.79 -22.63
N ASN A 353 -21.77 -12.72 -21.95
CA ASN A 353 -22.91 -13.60 -22.21
C ASN A 353 -23.49 -13.38 -23.62
N ASP A 354 -23.69 -12.12 -24.05
CA ASP A 354 -24.21 -11.79 -25.37
C ASP A 354 -23.33 -12.31 -26.51
N SER A 355 -22.00 -12.32 -26.32
CA SER A 355 -21.06 -12.86 -27.30
C SER A 355 -21.32 -14.35 -27.61
N LYS A 356 -21.78 -15.14 -26.63
CA LYS A 356 -22.07 -16.57 -26.81
C LYS A 356 -23.24 -16.80 -27.77
N ASN A 357 -24.28 -15.96 -27.70
CA ASN A 357 -25.43 -16.05 -28.59
C ASN A 357 -25.05 -15.77 -30.06
N ILE A 358 -24.14 -14.81 -30.28
CA ILE A 358 -23.68 -14.42 -31.62
C ILE A 358 -22.89 -15.56 -32.29
N PHE A 359 -22.00 -16.25 -31.56
CA PHE A 359 -21.25 -17.39 -32.10
C PHE A 359 -22.14 -18.59 -32.43
N HIS A 360 -23.15 -18.89 -31.60
CA HIS A 360 -24.13 -19.92 -31.93
C HIS A 360 -25.01 -19.52 -33.12
N ALA A 361 -25.40 -18.24 -33.22
CA ALA A 361 -26.20 -17.73 -34.33
C ALA A 361 -25.45 -17.72 -35.68
N ALA A 362 -24.12 -17.61 -35.68
CA ALA A 362 -23.31 -17.62 -36.91
C ALA A 362 -23.00 -19.03 -37.45
N ARG A 363 -23.13 -20.08 -36.61
CA ARG A 363 -22.80 -21.46 -36.98
C ARG A 363 -23.77 -22.05 -38.00
N THR A 364 -25.07 -21.90 -37.77
CA THR A 364 -26.14 -22.40 -38.65
C THR A 364 -26.12 -21.82 -40.07
N PRO A 365 -25.92 -20.51 -40.29
CA PRO A 365 -25.79 -20.01 -41.66
C PRO A 365 -24.49 -20.52 -42.31
N ALA A 366 -23.38 -20.60 -41.57
CA ALA A 366 -22.12 -21.11 -42.11
C ALA A 366 -22.21 -22.59 -42.55
N THR A 367 -22.85 -23.47 -41.76
CA THR A 367 -23.06 -24.88 -42.14
C THR A 367 -23.88 -25.01 -43.41
N LEU A 368 -25.01 -24.28 -43.49
CA LEU A 368 -25.90 -24.31 -44.65
C LEU A 368 -25.20 -23.78 -45.91
N PHE A 369 -24.39 -22.72 -45.79
CA PHE A 369 -23.57 -22.22 -46.91
C PHE A 369 -22.55 -23.25 -47.41
N VAL A 370 -21.88 -23.97 -46.50
CA VAL A 370 -20.92 -25.02 -46.89
C VAL A 370 -21.63 -26.18 -47.61
N VAL A 371 -22.81 -26.60 -47.14
CA VAL A 371 -23.60 -27.65 -47.81
C VAL A 371 -24.02 -27.21 -49.21
N ILE A 372 -24.46 -25.95 -49.39
CA ILE A 372 -24.78 -25.37 -50.69
C ILE A 372 -23.55 -25.39 -51.61
N PHE A 373 -22.38 -24.99 -51.11
CA PHE A 373 -21.15 -24.96 -51.90
C PHE A 373 -20.72 -26.37 -52.36
N ILE A 374 -20.70 -27.35 -51.45
CA ILE A 374 -20.30 -28.73 -51.77
C ILE A 374 -21.26 -29.34 -52.79
N THR A 375 -22.56 -29.20 -52.58
CA THR A 375 -23.57 -29.74 -53.51
C THR A 375 -23.51 -29.07 -54.88
N TYR A 376 -23.21 -27.77 -54.95
CA TYR A 376 -22.98 -27.06 -56.21
C TYR A 376 -21.77 -27.60 -56.98
N VAL A 377 -20.64 -27.81 -56.30
CA VAL A 377 -19.43 -28.36 -56.93
C VAL A 377 -19.67 -29.78 -57.43
N ILE A 378 -20.31 -30.64 -56.62
CA ILE A 378 -20.63 -32.02 -57.03
C ILE A 378 -21.59 -32.03 -58.21
N ALA A 379 -22.62 -31.17 -58.21
CA ALA A 379 -23.55 -31.05 -59.34
C ALA A 379 -22.83 -30.64 -60.62
N GLY A 380 -21.90 -29.68 -60.54
CA GLY A 380 -21.09 -29.24 -61.69
C GLY A 380 -20.18 -30.32 -62.26
N VAL A 381 -19.47 -31.06 -61.40
CA VAL A 381 -18.57 -32.14 -61.82
C VAL A 381 -19.35 -33.33 -62.40
N THR A 382 -20.42 -33.76 -61.73
CA THR A 382 -21.24 -34.89 -62.19
C THR A 382 -22.02 -34.56 -63.46
N GLY A 383 -22.48 -33.32 -63.62
CA GLY A 383 -23.06 -32.83 -64.86
C GLY A 383 -22.05 -32.79 -66.01
N PHE A 384 -20.79 -32.46 -65.74
CA PHE A 384 -19.72 -32.50 -66.74
C PHE A 384 -19.37 -33.94 -67.20
N ILE A 385 -19.45 -34.92 -66.29
CA ILE A 385 -19.20 -36.34 -66.57
C ILE A 385 -20.39 -37.01 -67.30
N GLY A 386 -21.56 -36.35 -67.36
CA GLY A 386 -22.78 -36.87 -68.00
C GLY A 386 -23.65 -37.73 -67.07
N LEU A 387 -23.50 -37.59 -65.75
CA LEU A 387 -24.31 -38.27 -64.74
C LEU A 387 -25.51 -37.40 -64.32
N ASP A 388 -26.42 -37.14 -65.26
CA ASP A 388 -27.50 -36.14 -65.12
C ASP A 388 -28.46 -36.40 -63.94
N ILE A 389 -28.66 -37.67 -63.58
CA ILE A 389 -29.52 -38.07 -62.45
C ILE A 389 -28.91 -37.58 -61.12
N ILE A 390 -27.60 -37.74 -60.96
CA ILE A 390 -26.89 -37.34 -59.73
C ILE A 390 -26.79 -35.82 -59.66
N ALA A 391 -26.51 -35.15 -60.78
CA ALA A 391 -26.50 -33.70 -60.85
C ALA A 391 -27.87 -33.10 -60.50
N SER A 392 -28.95 -33.69 -60.98
CA SER A 392 -30.33 -33.25 -60.68
C SER A 392 -30.67 -33.44 -59.20
N LEU A 393 -30.25 -34.55 -58.58
CA LEU A 393 -30.44 -34.80 -57.15
C LEU A 393 -29.67 -33.78 -56.29
N CYS A 394 -28.42 -33.48 -56.63
CA CYS A 394 -27.62 -32.47 -55.93
C CYS A 394 -28.24 -31.07 -56.05
N ASN A 395 -28.77 -30.70 -57.22
CA ASN A 395 -29.48 -29.42 -57.42
C ASN A 395 -30.77 -29.33 -56.58
N MET A 396 -31.50 -30.44 -56.43
CA MET A 396 -32.69 -30.49 -55.56
C MET A 396 -32.32 -30.29 -54.08
N ILE A 397 -31.26 -30.96 -53.61
CA ILE A 397 -30.75 -30.80 -52.24
C ILE A 397 -30.30 -29.35 -52.00
N MET A 398 -29.59 -28.75 -52.96
CA MET A 398 -29.18 -27.35 -52.89
C MET A 398 -30.38 -26.41 -52.77
N GLY A 399 -31.42 -26.61 -53.58
CA GLY A 399 -32.65 -25.82 -53.54
C GLY A 399 -33.37 -25.90 -52.18
N LEU A 400 -33.49 -27.12 -51.62
CA LEU A 400 -34.07 -27.32 -50.29
C LEU A 400 -33.24 -26.64 -49.19
N THR A 401 -31.91 -26.72 -49.28
CA THR A 401 -31.01 -26.10 -48.30
C THR A 401 -31.10 -24.58 -48.33
N LEU A 402 -31.26 -23.98 -49.52
CA LEU A 402 -31.46 -22.55 -49.69
C LEU A 402 -32.79 -22.07 -49.09
N ILE A 403 -33.88 -22.82 -49.30
CA ILE A 403 -35.18 -22.53 -48.68
C ILE A 403 -35.07 -22.59 -47.16
N THR A 404 -34.39 -23.60 -46.61
CA THR A 404 -34.13 -23.71 -45.17
C THR A 404 -33.32 -22.52 -44.63
N LEU A 405 -32.30 -22.04 -45.37
CA LEU A 405 -31.53 -20.85 -44.99
C LEU A 405 -32.38 -19.58 -44.99
N CYS A 406 -33.21 -19.36 -46.02
CA CYS A 406 -34.14 -18.22 -46.08
C CYS A 406 -35.17 -18.28 -44.95
N THR A 407 -35.67 -19.48 -44.64
CA THR A 407 -36.63 -19.72 -43.55
C THR A 407 -35.99 -19.44 -42.20
N TRP A 408 -34.75 -19.90 -41.99
CA TRP A 408 -33.98 -19.60 -40.78
C TRP A 408 -33.70 -18.10 -40.61
N ALA A 409 -33.31 -17.40 -41.70
CA ALA A 409 -33.09 -15.96 -41.69
C ALA A 409 -34.38 -15.18 -41.37
N TYR A 410 -35.51 -15.60 -41.95
CA TYR A 410 -36.82 -15.03 -41.65
C TYR A 410 -37.23 -15.25 -40.19
N ILE A 411 -37.05 -16.46 -39.63
CA ILE A 411 -37.36 -16.77 -38.23
C ILE A 411 -36.50 -15.92 -37.27
N ARG A 412 -35.21 -15.75 -37.57
CA ARG A 412 -34.31 -14.92 -36.76
C ARG A 412 -34.63 -13.43 -36.86
N TYR A 413 -35.08 -12.95 -38.02
CA TYR A 413 -35.47 -11.55 -38.23
C TYR A 413 -36.86 -11.22 -37.64
N SER A 414 -37.85 -12.08 -37.86
CA SER A 414 -39.24 -11.87 -37.41
C SER A 414 -39.48 -12.27 -35.95
N GLY A 415 -38.72 -13.23 -35.43
CA GLY A 415 -38.87 -13.76 -34.08
C GLY A 415 -40.03 -14.74 -33.87
N GLU A 416 -40.83 -15.03 -34.91
CA GLU A 416 -41.92 -16.02 -34.89
C GLU A 416 -41.41 -17.44 -35.18
N TYR A 417 -42.11 -18.48 -34.71
CA TYR A 417 -41.76 -19.91 -34.92
C TYR A 417 -40.36 -20.32 -34.40
N ARG A 418 -39.99 -19.86 -33.20
CA ARG A 418 -38.70 -20.17 -32.55
C ARG A 418 -38.41 -21.67 -32.41
N GLU A 419 -39.42 -22.50 -32.20
CA GLU A 419 -39.25 -23.96 -32.11
C GLU A 419 -38.75 -24.56 -33.44
N LEU A 420 -39.26 -24.08 -34.58
CA LEU A 420 -38.81 -24.50 -35.90
C LEU A 420 -37.35 -24.06 -36.15
N GLY A 421 -37.00 -22.84 -35.70
CA GLY A 421 -35.62 -22.35 -35.74
C GLY A 421 -34.65 -23.21 -34.91
N ALA A 422 -35.07 -23.66 -33.73
CA ALA A 422 -34.28 -24.55 -32.88
C ALA A 422 -34.05 -25.93 -33.53
N VAL A 423 -35.05 -26.47 -34.23
CA VAL A 423 -34.89 -27.73 -34.99
C VAL A 423 -33.89 -27.56 -36.13
N ILE A 424 -33.95 -26.44 -36.87
CA ILE A 424 -32.97 -26.14 -37.93
C ILE A 424 -31.56 -26.02 -37.34
N ASP A 425 -31.39 -25.34 -36.20
CA ASP A 425 -30.11 -25.20 -35.50
C ASP A 425 -29.57 -26.57 -35.03
N GLN A 426 -30.42 -27.49 -34.56
CA GLN A 426 -30.03 -28.85 -34.17
C GLN A 426 -29.57 -29.70 -35.37
N VAL A 427 -30.30 -29.65 -36.48
CA VAL A 427 -29.92 -30.38 -37.71
C VAL A 427 -28.61 -29.83 -38.28
N ALA A 428 -28.46 -28.51 -38.30
CA ALA A 428 -27.22 -27.85 -38.72
C ALA A 428 -26.02 -28.21 -37.82
N ALA A 429 -26.22 -28.35 -36.51
CA ALA A 429 -25.19 -28.80 -35.59
C ALA A 429 -24.77 -30.25 -35.86
N ALA A 430 -25.73 -31.16 -36.05
CA ALA A 430 -25.44 -32.56 -36.39
C ALA A 430 -24.66 -32.68 -37.72
N LEU A 431 -25.01 -31.88 -38.73
CA LEU A 431 -24.28 -31.82 -40.00
C LEU A 431 -22.87 -31.25 -39.83
N TRP A 432 -22.70 -30.19 -39.01
CA TRP A 432 -21.39 -29.62 -38.72
C TRP A 432 -20.45 -30.65 -38.09
N ASP A 433 -20.95 -31.39 -37.11
CA ASP A 433 -20.16 -32.38 -36.38
C ASP A 433 -19.79 -33.57 -37.28
N GLN A 434 -20.68 -33.99 -38.19
CA GLN A 434 -20.37 -35.02 -39.20
C GLN A 434 -19.32 -34.56 -40.22
N VAL A 435 -19.45 -33.34 -40.74
CA VAL A 435 -18.49 -32.78 -41.71
C VAL A 435 -17.12 -32.57 -41.06
N THR A 436 -17.07 -32.08 -39.82
CA THR A 436 -15.82 -31.89 -39.10
C THR A 436 -15.16 -33.22 -38.69
N LEU A 437 -15.91 -34.22 -38.23
CA LEU A 437 -15.36 -35.57 -37.99
C LEU A 437 -14.79 -36.20 -39.27
N GLY A 438 -15.53 -36.10 -40.38
CA GLY A 438 -15.11 -36.63 -41.68
C GLY A 438 -13.85 -35.95 -42.21
N PHE A 439 -13.72 -34.62 -42.01
CA PHE A 439 -12.54 -33.87 -42.42
C PHE A 439 -11.31 -34.20 -41.56
N ILE A 440 -11.50 -34.38 -40.24
CA ILE A 440 -10.44 -34.80 -39.32
C ILE A 440 -9.95 -36.21 -39.63
N GLN A 441 -10.85 -37.16 -39.91
CA GLN A 441 -10.49 -38.52 -40.35
C GLN A 441 -9.76 -38.52 -41.70
N ALA A 442 -10.18 -37.68 -42.65
CA ALA A 442 -9.50 -37.53 -43.94
C ALA A 442 -8.08 -36.95 -43.80
N LEU A 443 -7.87 -35.99 -42.89
CA LEU A 443 -6.55 -35.44 -42.57
C LEU A 443 -5.64 -36.43 -41.83
N GLN A 444 -6.20 -37.26 -40.93
CA GLN A 444 -5.46 -38.33 -40.25
C GLN A 444 -5.05 -39.47 -41.21
N CYS A 445 -5.91 -39.83 -42.18
CA CYS A 445 -5.54 -40.78 -43.24
C CYS A 445 -4.50 -40.22 -44.21
N SER A 446 -4.49 -38.91 -44.47
CA SER A 446 -3.49 -38.25 -45.34
C SER A 446 -2.09 -38.14 -44.72
N SER A 447 -1.95 -38.33 -43.39
CA SER A 447 -0.69 -38.09 -42.67
C SER A 447 0.10 -39.36 -42.31
N ASN A 448 -0.35 -40.56 -42.72
CA ASN A 448 0.40 -41.79 -42.43
C ASN A 448 0.33 -42.85 -43.56
N PRO A 449 1.23 -42.79 -44.56
CA PRO A 449 1.34 -43.81 -45.60
C PRO A 449 2.50 -44.78 -45.28
N GLN A 450 2.51 -45.44 -44.11
CA GLN A 450 3.39 -46.60 -43.90
C GLN A 450 2.91 -47.44 -42.71
N THR A 451 2.46 -48.66 -43.04
CA THR A 451 2.51 -49.95 -42.31
C THR A 451 1.20 -50.71 -42.41
N SER A 452 0.97 -51.34 -43.57
CA SER A 452 0.35 -52.65 -43.57
C SER A 452 1.43 -53.70 -43.27
N VAL A 453 1.08 -54.66 -42.43
CA VAL A 453 1.79 -55.90 -42.05
C VAL A 453 2.31 -55.90 -40.60
N SER A 454 1.88 -56.94 -39.88
CA SER A 454 2.28 -57.42 -38.55
C SER A 454 1.93 -56.53 -37.35
N SER A 455 0.88 -56.91 -36.60
CA SER A 455 1.02 -57.75 -35.39
C SER A 455 -0.22 -57.63 -34.50
N SER A 456 -0.90 -58.75 -34.30
CA SER A 456 -1.67 -59.07 -33.10
C SER A 456 -0.85 -58.77 -31.84
N PHE A 457 -1.29 -57.86 -30.96
CA PHE A 457 -1.00 -57.91 -29.51
C PHE A 457 -1.91 -56.94 -28.72
N SER A 458 -2.68 -57.54 -27.81
CA SER A 458 -3.13 -57.03 -26.50
C SER A 458 -3.83 -55.66 -26.41
N CYS A 459 -5.17 -55.69 -26.39
CA CYS A 459 -5.96 -54.69 -25.69
C CYS A 459 -6.41 -55.30 -24.35
N ALA A 460 -5.62 -55.08 -23.30
CA ALA A 460 -6.01 -55.34 -21.92
C ALA A 460 -5.92 -54.02 -21.15
N GLU A 461 -7.10 -53.60 -20.66
CA GLU A 461 -7.40 -52.83 -19.45
C GLU A 461 -6.50 -51.65 -19.04
N VAL A 462 -7.12 -50.50 -18.78
CA VAL A 462 -7.50 -50.11 -17.39
C VAL A 462 -8.64 -49.08 -17.45
N ARG A 463 -9.70 -49.36 -16.69
CA ARG A 463 -10.78 -48.43 -16.33
C ARG A 463 -10.33 -47.50 -15.20
N ILE A 464 -10.48 -46.20 -15.44
CA ILE A 464 -10.98 -45.12 -14.57
C ILE A 464 -10.67 -45.21 -13.06
N TYR A 465 -9.75 -44.33 -12.60
CA TYR A 465 -9.99 -43.22 -11.67
C TYR A 465 -8.96 -42.12 -11.91
#